data_AF-R7NGE6-F1
#
_entry.id   AF-R7NGE6-F1
#
_cell.length_a   1.000
_cell.length_b   1.000
_cell.length_c   1.000
_cell.angle_alpha   90.00
_cell.angle_beta   90.00
_cell.angle_gamma   90.00
#
_symmetry.space_group_name_H-M   'P 1'
#
loop_
_entity.id
_entity.type
_entity.pdbx_description
1 polymer ?
#
loop_
_entity_poly.entity_id
_entity_poly.type
_entity_poly.pdbx_seq_one_letter_code
_entity_poly.pdbx_strand_id
1 'polypeptide(L)'
;MNIGVKLQRLNTEDLIWIVYLFIALAALISDQYERNYLKTNNPNSQKKFKLINITVLTIALFIYLYFIILNYDDIKHLKKEATRKEVITSHVALIAALLFFIGGILTWIAEINRNTPDNDFGII
;
A
#
# COMPACT_ATOMS: atom_id res chain seq x y z
N MET A 1 -0.56 -25.77 7.79
CA MET A 1 0.11 -24.71 8.55
C MET A 1 -0.11 -24.94 10.03
N ASN A 2 0.89 -24.68 10.89
CA ASN A 2 0.78 -24.77 12.35
C ASN A 2 -0.11 -23.62 12.86
N ILE A 3 -0.97 -23.89 13.86
CA ILE A 3 -1.87 -22.91 14.48
C ILE A 3 -1.09 -21.70 15.02
N GLY A 4 0.10 -21.92 15.60
CA GLY A 4 0.94 -20.82 16.10
C GLY A 4 1.39 -19.85 15.01
N VAL A 5 1.78 -20.37 13.84
CA VAL A 5 2.16 -19.54 12.68
C VAL A 5 0.96 -18.75 12.16
N LYS A 6 -0.23 -19.35 12.18
CA LYS A 6 -1.46 -18.65 11.77
C LYS A 6 -1.82 -17.50 12.71
N LEU A 7 -1.70 -17.71 14.02
CA LEU A 7 -1.92 -16.65 15.03
C LEU A 7 -0.91 -15.52 14.90
N GLN A 8 0.36 -15.83 14.64
CA GLN A 8 1.39 -14.81 14.42
C GLN A 8 1.09 -13.96 13.18
N ARG A 9 0.59 -14.57 12.10
CA ARG A 9 0.18 -13.83 10.89
C ARG A 9 -0.97 -12.88 11.16
N LEU A 10 -1.99 -13.32 11.90
CA LEU A 10 -3.11 -12.46 12.31
C LEU A 10 -2.63 -11.25 13.12
N ASN A 11 -1.70 -11.44 14.06
CA ASN A 11 -1.12 -10.31 14.81
C ASN A 11 -0.38 -9.32 13.89
N THR A 12 0.30 -9.80 12.85
CA THR A 12 0.93 -8.92 11.86
C THR A 12 -0.11 -8.20 10.99
N GLU A 13 -1.20 -8.87 10.62
CA GLU A 13 -2.32 -8.25 9.90
C GLU A 13 -2.98 -7.15 10.73
N ASP A 14 -3.20 -7.37 12.03
CA ASP A 14 -3.72 -6.36 12.96
C ASP A 14 -2.80 -5.13 13.03
N LEU A 15 -1.48 -5.33 13.05
CA LEU A 15 -0.51 -4.24 12.99
C LEU A 15 -0.61 -3.47 11.67
N ILE A 16 -0.76 -4.17 10.54
CA ILE A 16 -0.94 -3.54 9.22
C ILE A 16 -2.22 -2.69 9.19
N TRP A 17 -3.32 -3.17 9.78
CA TRP A 17 -4.56 -2.38 9.89
C TRP A 17 -4.36 -1.09 10.68
N ILE A 18 -3.59 -1.14 11.77
CA ILE A 18 -3.22 0.05 12.54
C ILE A 18 -2.39 1.01 11.67
N VAL A 19 -1.44 0.51 10.88
CA VAL A 19 -0.65 1.34 9.95
C VAL A 19 -1.54 1.98 8.89
N TYR A 20 -2.54 1.28 8.35
CA TYR A 20 -3.51 1.87 7.42
C TYR A 20 -4.32 3.02 8.04
N LEU A 21 -4.65 2.95 9.32
CA LEU A 21 -5.28 4.06 10.03
C LEU A 21 -4.37 5.30 10.08
N PHE A 22 -3.07 5.12 10.35
CA PHE A 22 -2.10 6.23 10.29
C PHE A 22 -1.92 6.78 8.88
N ILE A 23 -1.91 5.92 7.87
CA ILE A 23 -1.89 6.32 6.45
C ILE A 23 -3.08 7.22 6.13
N ALA A 24 -4.29 6.83 6.52
CA ALA A 24 -5.50 7.61 6.28
C ALA A 24 -5.44 8.99 6.96
N LEU A 25 -4.99 9.04 8.22
CA LEU A 25 -4.81 10.32 8.93
C LEU A 25 -3.76 11.21 8.26
N ALA A 26 -2.63 10.63 7.83
CA ALA A 26 -1.58 11.36 7.13
C ALA A 26 -2.08 11.90 5.78
N ALA A 27 -2.87 11.13 5.03
CA ALA A 27 -3.48 11.57 3.78
C ALA A 27 -4.38 12.79 4.00
N LEU A 28 -5.25 12.77 5.02
CA LEU A 28 -6.10 13.92 5.37
C LEU A 28 -5.30 15.18 5.72
N ILE A 29 -4.17 15.02 6.43
CA ILE A 29 -3.26 16.13 6.73
C ILE A 29 -2.61 16.66 5.45
N SER A 30 -2.23 15.76 4.54
CA SER A 30 -1.67 16.11 3.23
C SER A 30 -2.63 16.97 2.41
N ASP A 31 -3.90 16.56 2.31
CA ASP A 31 -4.96 17.28 1.61
C ASP A 31 -5.14 18.69 2.15
N GLN A 32 -4.99 18.89 3.47
CA GLN A 32 -5.07 20.21 4.06
C GLN A 32 -3.93 21.13 3.58
N TYR A 33 -2.70 20.61 3.50
CA TYR A 33 -1.56 21.34 2.94
C TYR A 33 -1.71 21.59 1.44
N GLU A 34 -2.26 20.64 0.69
CA GLU A 34 -2.55 20.81 -0.73
C GLU A 34 -3.60 21.89 -0.97
N ARG A 35 -4.72 21.87 -0.23
CA ARG A 35 -5.72 22.95 -0.26
C ARG A 35 -5.13 24.31 0.09
N ASN A 36 -4.20 24.35 1.05
CA ASN A 36 -3.53 25.60 1.40
C ASN A 36 -2.63 26.09 0.26
N TYR A 37 -1.88 25.19 -0.38
CA TYR A 37 -1.10 25.53 -1.57
C TYR A 37 -1.98 26.07 -2.70
N LEU A 38 -3.10 25.42 -3.00
CA LEU A 38 -4.03 25.86 -4.05
C LEU A 38 -4.58 27.27 -3.79
N LYS A 39 -4.80 27.65 -2.53
CA LYS A 39 -5.31 28.98 -2.17
C LYS A 39 -4.24 30.06 -2.13
N THR A 40 -3.02 29.72 -1.72
CA THR A 40 -1.98 30.70 -1.35
C THR A 40 -0.76 30.68 -2.28
N ASN A 41 -0.66 29.68 -3.16
CA ASN A 41 0.50 29.37 -3.99
C ASN A 41 1.81 29.28 -3.18
N ASN A 42 1.71 28.86 -1.91
CA ASN A 42 2.84 28.84 -0.98
C ASN A 42 3.72 27.59 -1.17
N PRO A 43 4.96 27.72 -1.66
CA PRO A 43 5.82 26.57 -1.98
C PRO A 43 6.16 25.70 -0.76
N ASN A 44 6.09 26.22 0.46
CA ASN A 44 6.30 25.41 1.66
C ASN A 44 5.14 24.43 1.91
N SER A 45 3.91 24.80 1.57
CA SER A 45 2.76 23.89 1.65
C SER A 45 2.87 22.79 0.62
N GLN A 46 3.38 23.12 -0.58
CA GLN A 46 3.67 22.16 -1.63
C GLN A 46 4.65 21.08 -1.20
N LYS A 47 5.80 21.49 -0.65
CA LYS A 47 6.83 20.58 -0.16
C LYS A 47 6.29 19.64 0.91
N LYS A 48 5.44 20.16 1.81
CA LYS A 48 4.86 19.37 2.90
C LYS A 48 3.89 18.30 2.41
N PHE A 49 2.90 18.64 1.59
CA PHE A 49 1.94 17.62 1.12
C PHE A 49 2.64 16.56 0.25
N LYS A 50 3.55 16.96 -0.66
CA LYS A 50 4.31 16.00 -1.48
C LYS A 50 5.13 15.05 -0.62
N LEU A 51 5.81 15.57 0.41
CA LEU A 51 6.59 14.73 1.32
C LEU A 51 5.70 13.71 2.06
N ILE A 52 4.52 14.14 2.53
CA ILE A 52 3.57 13.26 3.21
C ILE A 52 3.07 12.18 2.26
N ASN A 53 2.61 12.55 1.05
CA ASN A 53 2.12 11.61 0.05
C ASN A 53 3.17 10.57 -0.36
N ILE A 54 4.38 11.01 -0.70
CA ILE A 54 5.48 10.12 -1.05
C ILE A 54 5.79 9.17 0.11
N THR A 55 5.79 9.68 1.35
CA THR A 55 6.05 8.86 2.55
C THR A 55 4.98 7.79 2.74
N VAL A 56 3.69 8.18 2.66
CA VAL A 56 2.55 7.27 2.78
C VAL A 56 2.57 6.20 1.70
N LEU A 57 2.78 6.58 0.43
CA LEU A 57 2.89 5.65 -0.69
C LEU A 57 4.07 4.69 -0.53
N THR A 58 5.19 5.18 -0.01
CA THR A 58 6.37 4.34 0.28
C THR A 58 6.06 3.30 1.34
N ILE A 59 5.38 3.67 2.42
CA ILE A 59 4.94 2.72 3.47
C ILE A 59 3.96 1.70 2.89
N ALA A 60 2.99 2.14 2.08
CA ALA A 60 2.04 1.26 1.41
C ALA A 60 2.74 0.23 0.49
N LEU A 61 3.78 0.65 -0.25
CA LEU A 61 4.59 -0.25 -1.08
C LEU A 61 5.25 -1.37 -0.29
N PHE A 62 5.76 -1.07 0.92
CA PHE A 62 6.32 -2.12 1.79
C PHE A 62 5.26 -3.09 2.29
N ILE A 63 4.04 -2.62 2.57
CA ILE A 63 2.91 -3.48 2.93
C ILE A 63 2.54 -4.40 1.74
N TYR A 64 2.46 -3.87 0.53
CA TYR A 64 2.18 -4.67 -0.67
C TYR A 64 3.29 -5.71 -0.93
N LEU A 65 4.56 -5.33 -0.73
CA LEU A 65 5.68 -6.26 -0.82
C LEU A 65 5.58 -7.38 0.23
N TYR A 66 5.20 -7.05 1.47
CA TYR A 66 4.94 -8.04 2.51
C TYR A 66 3.85 -9.04 2.08
N PHE A 67 2.74 -8.56 1.50
CA PHE A 67 1.69 -9.45 0.99
C PHE A 67 2.16 -10.33 -0.16
N ILE A 68 3.02 -9.85 -1.06
CA ILE A 68 3.63 -10.70 -2.10
C ILE A 68 4.41 -11.85 -1.46
N ILE A 69 5.29 -11.54 -0.50
CA ILE A 69 6.12 -12.54 0.19
C ILE A 69 5.23 -13.56 0.90
N LEU A 70 4.20 -13.10 1.61
CA LEU A 70 3.25 -13.95 2.33
C LEU A 70 2.52 -14.92 1.39
N ASN A 71 1.98 -14.41 0.28
CA ASN A 71 1.25 -15.22 -0.69
C ASN A 71 2.18 -16.19 -1.45
N TYR A 72 3.42 -15.80 -1.72
CA TYR A 72 4.41 -16.67 -2.33
C TYR A 72 4.78 -17.83 -1.39
N ASP A 73 4.99 -17.53 -0.10
CA ASP A 73 5.25 -18.54 0.93
C ASP A 73 4.08 -19.53 1.06
N ASP A 74 2.84 -19.03 1.00
CA ASP A 74 1.64 -19.88 1.03
C ASP A 74 1.56 -20.83 -0.14
N ILE A 75 1.89 -20.39 -1.35
CA ILE A 75 1.95 -21.26 -2.53
C ILE A 75 3.04 -22.31 -2.36
N LYS A 76 4.22 -21.94 -1.87
CA LYS A 76 5.34 -22.87 -1.65
C LYS A 76 5.01 -23.96 -0.62
N HIS A 77 4.16 -23.63 0.36
CA HIS A 77 3.73 -24.53 1.43
C HIS A 77 2.38 -25.21 1.17
N LEU A 78 1.82 -25.11 -0.04
CA LEU A 78 0.65 -25.88 -0.44
C LEU A 78 0.93 -27.38 -0.28
N LYS A 79 0.05 -28.08 0.44
CA LYS A 79 0.15 -29.53 0.62
C LYS A 79 -0.01 -30.23 -0.73
N LYS A 80 0.64 -31.38 -0.91
CA LYS A 80 0.46 -32.23 -2.10
C LYS A 80 -1.00 -32.64 -2.35
N GLU A 81 -1.80 -32.69 -1.30
CA GLU A 81 -3.24 -33.01 -1.34
C GLU A 81 -4.14 -31.77 -1.31
N ALA A 82 -3.59 -30.58 -1.59
CA ALA A 82 -4.38 -29.36 -1.67
C ALA A 82 -5.44 -29.48 -2.77
N THR A 83 -6.64 -29.01 -2.47
CA THR A 83 -7.75 -29.00 -3.42
C THR A 83 -7.46 -28.03 -4.56
N ARG A 84 -8.04 -28.28 -5.74
CA ARG A 84 -7.95 -27.36 -6.89
C ARG A 84 -8.36 -25.92 -6.51
N LYS A 85 -9.37 -25.79 -5.65
CA LYS A 85 -9.86 -24.48 -5.19
C LYS A 85 -8.82 -23.74 -4.34
N GLU A 86 -8.13 -24.42 -3.43
CA GLU A 86 -7.06 -23.84 -2.63
C GLU A 86 -5.92 -23.35 -3.52
N VAL A 87 -5.48 -24.20 -4.45
CA VAL A 87 -4.42 -23.84 -5.40
C VAL A 87 -4.77 -22.59 -6.20
N ILE A 88 -5.98 -22.54 -6.79
CA ILE A 88 -6.43 -21.36 -7.57
C ILE A 88 -6.48 -20.12 -6.68
N THR A 89 -7.04 -20.24 -5.47
CA THR A 89 -7.19 -19.10 -4.54
C THR A 89 -5.84 -18.50 -4.18
N SER A 90 -4.85 -19.33 -3.84
CA SER A 90 -3.49 -18.86 -3.51
C SER A 90 -2.81 -18.16 -4.68
N HIS A 91 -2.94 -18.68 -5.91
CA HIS A 91 -2.35 -18.06 -7.09
C HIS A 91 -3.03 -16.73 -7.45
N VAL A 92 -4.36 -16.66 -7.37
CA VAL A 92 -5.10 -15.42 -7.60
C VAL A 92 -4.72 -14.36 -6.57
N ALA A 93 -4.58 -14.74 -5.30
CA ALA A 93 -4.16 -13.83 -4.25
C ALA A 93 -2.73 -13.28 -4.49
N LEU A 94 -1.79 -14.12 -4.93
CA LEU A 94 -0.45 -13.67 -5.33
C LEU A 94 -0.50 -12.70 -6.52
N ILE A 95 -1.29 -13.01 -7.56
CA ILE A 95 -1.44 -12.13 -8.73
C ILE A 95 -2.03 -10.78 -8.30
N ALA A 96 -3.05 -10.78 -7.44
CA ALA A 96 -3.62 -9.55 -6.90
C ALA A 96 -2.58 -8.73 -6.14
N ALA A 97 -1.79 -9.36 -5.27
CA ALA A 97 -0.72 -8.68 -4.52
C ALA A 97 0.34 -8.06 -5.45
N LEU A 98 0.73 -8.77 -6.52
CA LEU A 98 1.64 -8.24 -7.54
C LEU A 98 1.05 -7.03 -8.28
N LEU A 99 -0.23 -7.08 -8.64
CA LEU A 99 -0.91 -5.97 -9.30
C LEU A 99 -1.00 -4.74 -8.39
N PHE A 100 -1.32 -4.91 -7.11
CA PHE A 100 -1.30 -3.81 -6.14
C PHE A 100 0.08 -3.20 -5.97
N PHE A 101 1.13 -4.03 -5.92
CA PHE A 101 2.50 -3.54 -5.83
C PHE A 101 2.92 -2.75 -7.07
N ILE A 102 2.64 -3.27 -8.27
CA ILE A 102 2.93 -2.58 -9.53
C ILE A 102 2.15 -1.27 -9.61
N GLY A 103 0.85 -1.29 -9.32
CA GLY A 103 0.01 -0.09 -9.27
C GLY A 103 0.56 0.94 -8.27
N GLY A 104 0.94 0.49 -7.08
CA GLY A 104 1.59 1.33 -6.07
C GLY A 104 2.88 1.96 -6.57
N ILE A 105 3.73 1.24 -7.31
CA ILE A 105 4.98 1.78 -7.87
C ILE A 105 4.66 2.86 -8.89
N LEU A 106 3.68 2.62 -9.77
CA LEU A 106 3.26 3.58 -10.77
C LEU A 106 2.73 4.86 -10.13
N THR A 107 1.87 4.75 -9.11
CA THR A 107 1.37 5.90 -8.34
C THR A 107 2.49 6.65 -7.64
N TRP A 108 3.44 5.92 -7.03
CA TRP A 108 4.60 6.52 -6.38
C TRP A 108 5.50 7.30 -7.35
N ILE A 109 5.78 6.74 -8.53
CA ILE A 109 6.52 7.42 -9.60
C ILE A 109 5.77 8.66 -10.09
N ALA A 110 4.45 8.56 -10.27
CA ALA A 110 3.64 9.70 -10.67
C ALA A 110 3.72 10.85 -9.65
N GLU A 111 3.66 10.53 -8.35
CA GLU A 111 3.72 11.53 -7.28
C GLU A 111 5.07 12.24 -7.19
N ILE A 112 6.17 11.51 -7.38
CA ILE A 112 7.52 12.11 -7.43
C ILE A 112 7.61 13.13 -8.56
N ASN A 113 7.14 12.76 -9.75
CA ASN A 113 7.21 13.59 -10.95
C ASN A 113 6.14 14.71 -11.00
N ARG A 114 5.14 14.69 -10.10
CA ARG A 114 4.07 15.70 -10.06
C ARG A 114 4.63 17.07 -9.71
N ASN A 115 4.60 18.02 -10.65
CA ASN A 115 5.12 19.38 -10.44
C ASN A 115 4.10 20.33 -9.82
N THR A 116 2.81 20.08 -10.03
CA THR A 116 1.72 20.94 -9.58
C THR A 116 0.46 20.09 -9.31
N PRO A 117 -0.38 20.47 -8.32
CA PRO A 117 -1.53 19.68 -7.87
C PRO A 117 -2.79 19.79 -8.75
N ASP A 118 -2.78 20.64 -9.77
CA ASP A 118 -3.78 20.70 -10.85
C ASP A 118 -3.73 19.48 -11.80
N ASN A 119 -2.64 18.71 -11.77
CA ASN A 119 -2.50 17.44 -12.50
C ASN A 119 -2.83 16.21 -11.63
N ASP A 120 -3.66 16.38 -10.60
CA ASP A 120 -3.95 15.31 -9.65
C ASP A 120 -4.84 14.22 -10.27
N PHE A 121 -4.38 12.98 -10.24
CA PHE A 121 -5.10 11.84 -10.81
C PHE A 121 -6.12 11.22 -9.83
N GLY A 122 -6.26 11.76 -8.61
CA GLY A 122 -7.26 11.30 -7.65
C GLY A 122 -7.12 9.81 -7.27
N ILE A 123 -5.89 9.28 -7.28
CA ILE A 123 -5.61 7.88 -6.93
C ILE A 123 -4.97 7.86 -5.54
N ILE A 124 -5.81 7.99 -4.50
CA ILE A 124 -5.49 7.61 -3.12
C ILE A 124 -6.47 6.51 -2.71
#